data_AF-A0A3A4QYD8-F1
#
_entry.id   AF-A0A3A4QYD8-F1
#
_cell.length_a   1.000
_cell.length_b   1.000
_cell.length_c   1.000
_cell.angle_alpha   90.00
_cell.angle_beta   90.00
_cell.angle_gamma   90.00
#
_symmetry.space_group_name_H-M   'P 1'
#
loop_
_entity.id
_entity.type
_entity.pdbx_description
1 polymer ?
#
loop_
_entity_poly.entity_id
_entity_poly.type
_entity_poly.pdbx_seq_one_letter_code
_entity_poly.pdbx_strand_id
1 'polypeptide(L)'
;MPAETANKNNNGSTAVQNIRQIDSTANPAPLGLMGFGMTTVLLNLHNAGLFKLGSMILCMGIFYGGLAQIIAGIMEWKKNNTFGTVAFTSYGCFWLSLVGLIVLPKMGLAEAPENAAMVAYLVMWGIFTLVLFIGTQIGRA
;
A
#
# COMPACT_ATOMS: atom_id res chain seq x y z
N MET A 1 64.55 -10.00 42.33
CA MET A 1 64.18 -9.27 41.10
C MET A 1 65.32 -9.42 40.10
N PRO A 2 65.07 -9.62 38.79
CA PRO A 2 64.01 -9.04 37.93
C PRO A 2 63.12 -10.12 37.28
N ALA A 3 62.11 -9.89 36.46
CA ALA A 3 61.18 -8.80 36.19
C ALA A 3 59.99 -9.48 35.50
N GLU A 4 58.80 -9.05 35.88
CA GLU A 4 57.52 -9.20 35.22
C GLU A 4 57.62 -9.15 33.68
N THR A 5 57.03 -10.13 32.98
CA THR A 5 56.48 -9.92 31.64
C THR A 5 55.11 -10.59 31.56
N ALA A 6 54.09 -9.84 31.98
CA ALA A 6 52.76 -9.99 31.43
C ALA A 6 52.83 -9.65 29.93
N ASN A 7 52.43 -10.57 29.05
CA ASN A 7 52.02 -10.19 27.71
C ASN A 7 50.59 -10.69 27.44
N LYS A 8 49.71 -9.70 27.39
CA LYS A 8 48.29 -9.77 27.09
C LYS A 8 48.11 -10.15 25.63
N ASN A 9 47.78 -11.40 25.37
CA ASN A 9 47.20 -11.77 24.08
C ASN A 9 45.70 -11.49 24.13
N ASN A 10 45.39 -10.20 24.09
CA ASN A 10 44.07 -9.66 23.76
C ASN A 10 43.77 -10.05 22.30
N ASN A 11 43.17 -11.22 22.10
CA ASN A 11 42.41 -11.46 20.89
C ASN A 11 41.20 -12.38 21.14
N GLY A 12 40.44 -12.05 22.18
CA GLY A 12 39.01 -12.31 22.15
C GLY A 12 38.34 -11.24 21.30
N SER A 13 38.60 -11.27 19.98
CA SER A 13 37.76 -10.55 19.01
C SER A 13 36.32 -10.88 19.37
N THR A 14 35.61 -9.91 19.93
CA THR A 14 34.18 -10.01 20.21
C THR A 14 33.55 -10.30 18.86
N ALA A 15 33.26 -11.57 18.59
CA ALA A 15 32.48 -11.96 17.44
C ALA A 15 31.17 -11.20 17.60
N VAL A 16 31.03 -10.11 16.84
CA VAL A 16 29.74 -9.46 16.63
C VAL A 16 28.93 -10.54 15.94
N GLN A 17 28.25 -11.35 16.75
CA GLN A 17 27.26 -12.29 16.29
C GLN A 17 26.24 -11.41 15.59
N ASN A 18 26.27 -11.40 14.26
CA ASN A 18 25.23 -10.80 13.46
C ASN A 18 23.94 -11.55 13.82
N ILE A 19 23.21 -11.04 14.81
CA ILE A 19 21.87 -11.50 15.13
C ILE A 19 21.05 -11.19 13.88
N ARG A 20 20.92 -12.17 12.98
CA ARG A 20 19.96 -12.08 11.88
C ARG A 20 18.60 -11.91 12.55
N GLN A 21 18.05 -10.71 12.50
CA GLN A 21 16.67 -10.46 12.89
C GLN A 21 15.80 -11.16 11.83
N ILE A 22 15.39 -12.39 12.14
CA ILE A 22 14.47 -13.16 11.29
C ILE A 22 13.08 -12.55 11.51
N ASP A 23 12.59 -11.80 10.52
CA ASP A 23 11.21 -11.32 10.53
C ASP A 23 10.25 -12.51 10.39
N SER A 24 9.48 -12.77 11.44
CA SER A 24 8.46 -13.84 11.52
C SER A 24 7.03 -13.32 11.35
N THR A 25 6.84 -12.06 10.95
CA THR A 25 5.51 -11.46 10.78
C THR A 25 4.80 -12.00 9.52
N ALA A 26 3.46 -12.02 9.54
CA ALA A 26 2.65 -12.50 8.42
C ALA A 26 2.77 -11.61 7.17
N ASN A 27 2.59 -12.17 5.97
CA ASN A 27 2.60 -11.41 4.70
C ASN A 27 1.29 -10.59 4.54
N PRO A 28 1.36 -9.25 4.46
CA PRO A 28 0.18 -8.40 4.32
C PRO A 28 -0.31 -8.25 2.87
N ALA A 29 0.47 -8.67 1.85
CA ALA A 29 0.09 -8.53 0.45
C ALA A 29 -1.30 -9.10 0.10
N PRO A 30 -1.71 -10.30 0.59
CA PRO A 30 -3.04 -10.82 0.31
C PRO A 30 -4.17 -9.91 0.81
N LEU A 31 -3.98 -9.24 1.96
CA LEU A 31 -4.96 -8.29 2.47
C LEU A 31 -5.13 -7.10 1.52
N GLY A 32 -4.01 -6.51 1.09
CA GLY A 32 -4.02 -5.38 0.16
C GLY A 32 -4.67 -5.74 -1.19
N LEU A 33 -4.34 -6.92 -1.73
CA LEU A 33 -4.89 -7.41 -3.00
C LEU A 33 -6.38 -7.70 -2.92
N MET A 34 -6.85 -8.33 -1.85
CA MET A 34 -8.29 -8.59 -1.66
C MET A 34 -9.07 -7.30 -1.46
N GLY A 35 -8.52 -6.34 -0.70
CA GLY A 35 -9.05 -4.98 -0.55
C GLY A 35 -9.32 -4.31 -1.88
N PHE A 36 -8.28 -4.28 -2.71
CA PHE A 36 -8.35 -3.72 -4.06
C PHE A 36 -9.31 -4.47 -4.97
N GLY A 37 -9.13 -5.79 -5.09
CA GLY A 37 -9.82 -6.62 -6.07
C GLY A 37 -11.33 -6.67 -5.84
N MET A 38 -11.75 -6.92 -4.60
CA MET A 38 -13.18 -7.00 -4.29
C MET A 38 -13.89 -5.66 -4.50
N THR A 39 -13.28 -4.56 -4.07
CA THR A 39 -13.86 -3.22 -4.25
C THR A 39 -13.93 -2.84 -5.74
N THR A 40 -12.90 -3.19 -6.52
CA THR A 40 -12.86 -2.97 -7.98
C THR A 40 -13.96 -3.73 -8.70
N VAL A 41 -14.16 -5.01 -8.37
CA VAL A 41 -15.22 -5.83 -8.97
C VAL A 41 -16.58 -5.20 -8.68
N LEU A 42 -16.87 -4.87 -7.42
CA LEU A 42 -18.16 -4.29 -7.04
C LEU A 42 -18.43 -2.93 -7.72
N LEU A 43 -17.43 -2.06 -7.82
CA LEU A 43 -17.55 -0.81 -8.57
C LEU A 43 -17.84 -1.07 -10.05
N ASN A 44 -17.19 -2.05 -10.67
CA ASN A 44 -17.38 -2.32 -12.08
C ASN A 44 -18.70 -3.06 -12.38
N LEU A 45 -19.28 -3.79 -11.43
CA LEU A 45 -20.66 -4.27 -11.56
C LEU A 45 -21.65 -3.10 -11.61
N HIS A 46 -21.39 -2.02 -10.87
CA HIS A 46 -22.16 -0.78 -11.02
C HIS A 46 -21.92 -0.13 -12.40
N ASN A 47 -20.67 0.00 -12.84
CA ASN A 47 -20.35 0.58 -14.15
C ASN A 47 -20.95 -0.23 -15.32
N ALA A 48 -21.10 -1.54 -15.16
CA ALA A 48 -21.77 -2.42 -16.11
C ALA A 48 -23.31 -2.33 -16.07
N GLY A 49 -23.88 -1.50 -15.18
CA GLY A 49 -25.32 -1.27 -15.07
C GLY A 49 -26.08 -2.32 -14.26
N LEU A 50 -25.41 -3.26 -13.59
CA LEU A 50 -26.07 -4.32 -12.81
C LEU A 50 -26.64 -3.83 -11.48
N PHE A 51 -25.96 -2.88 -10.85
CA PHE A 51 -26.37 -2.27 -9.58
C PHE A 51 -26.23 -0.76 -9.61
N LYS A 52 -26.99 -0.05 -8.78
CA LYS A 52 -26.80 1.38 -8.56
C LYS A 52 -25.63 1.64 -7.61
N LEU A 53 -24.96 2.77 -7.79
CA LEU A 53 -23.97 3.25 -6.83
C LEU A 53 -24.67 3.53 -5.50
N GLY A 54 -24.20 2.91 -4.42
CA GLY A 54 -24.82 3.02 -3.10
C GLY A 54 -23.86 2.66 -1.98
N SER A 55 -24.41 2.48 -0.78
CA SER A 55 -23.65 2.23 0.45
C SER A 55 -22.72 1.03 0.33
N MET A 56 -23.09 -0.03 -0.38
CA MET A 56 -22.23 -1.20 -0.59
C MET A 56 -20.86 -0.82 -1.16
N ILE A 57 -20.83 -0.08 -2.27
CA ILE A 57 -19.57 0.30 -2.94
C ILE A 57 -18.84 1.37 -2.13
N LEU A 58 -19.58 2.33 -1.56
CA LEU A 58 -18.98 3.39 -0.75
C LEU A 58 -18.31 2.84 0.52
N CYS A 59 -18.98 1.94 1.25
CA CYS A 59 -18.41 1.30 2.44
C CYS A 59 -17.20 0.42 2.08
N MET A 60 -17.25 -0.32 0.97
CA MET A 60 -16.09 -1.10 0.51
C MET A 60 -14.91 -0.19 0.14
N GLY A 61 -15.17 0.94 -0.52
CA GLY A 61 -14.16 1.96 -0.81
C GLY A 61 -13.56 2.58 0.45
N ILE A 62 -14.35 2.84 1.49
CA ILE A 62 -13.83 3.38 2.76
C ILE A 62 -13.00 2.35 3.51
N PHE A 63 -13.61 1.21 3.83
CA PHE A 63 -13.06 0.31 4.85
C PHE A 63 -12.07 -0.71 4.29
N TYR A 64 -12.34 -1.25 3.11
CA TYR A 64 -11.60 -2.41 2.62
C TYR A 64 -10.64 -2.03 1.48
N GLY A 65 -11.15 -1.46 0.40
CA GLY A 65 -10.31 -0.83 -0.63
C GLY A 65 -9.53 0.36 -0.09
N GLY A 66 -10.04 1.07 0.91
CA GLY A 66 -9.37 2.22 1.53
C GLY A 66 -8.48 1.84 2.72
N LEU A 67 -9.06 1.83 3.92
CA LEU A 67 -8.33 1.72 5.19
C LEU A 67 -7.52 0.43 5.31
N ALA A 68 -8.13 -0.74 5.07
CA ALA A 68 -7.42 -2.01 5.17
C ALA A 68 -6.25 -2.10 4.17
N GLN A 69 -6.43 -1.55 2.97
CA GLN A 69 -5.39 -1.50 1.95
C GLN A 69 -4.23 -0.56 2.33
N ILE A 70 -4.53 0.60 2.93
CA ILE A 70 -3.50 1.49 3.50
C ILE A 70 -2.71 0.78 4.59
N ILE A 71 -3.39 0.08 5.50
CA ILE A 71 -2.74 -0.68 6.58
C ILE A 71 -1.82 -1.76 5.99
N ALA A 72 -2.27 -2.49 4.96
CA ALA A 72 -1.43 -3.47 4.27
C ALA A 72 -0.16 -2.82 3.68
N GLY A 73 -0.27 -1.65 3.05
CA GLY A 73 0.88 -0.90 2.54
C GLY A 73 1.89 -0.47 3.61
N ILE A 74 1.39 0.00 4.76
CA ILE A 74 2.25 0.33 5.92
C ILE A 74 2.96 -0.93 6.45
N MET A 75 2.29 -2.08 6.46
CA MET A 75 2.90 -3.35 6.88
C MET A 75 3.97 -3.83 5.89
N GLU A 76 3.83 -3.59 4.59
CA GLU A 76 4.86 -3.92 3.58
C GLU A 76 6.16 -3.12 3.79
N TRP A 77 6.07 -1.89 4.31
CA TRP A 77 7.26 -1.08 4.59
C TRP A 77 8.14 -1.76 5.64
N LYS A 78 7.52 -2.33 6.68
CA LYS A 78 8.22 -3.11 7.71
C LYS A 78 8.91 -4.36 7.15
N LYS A 79 8.47 -4.85 5.99
CA LYS A 79 9.02 -6.01 5.29
C LYS A 79 10.05 -5.66 4.22
N ASN A 80 10.45 -4.40 4.14
CA ASN A 80 11.32 -3.88 3.09
C ASN A 80 10.76 -4.09 1.66
N ASN A 81 9.44 -4.19 1.52
CA ASN A 81 8.78 -4.31 0.22
C ASN A 81 8.29 -2.94 -0.26
N THR A 82 9.18 -2.15 -0.84
CA THR A 82 8.87 -0.79 -1.35
C THR A 82 7.75 -0.80 -2.38
N PHE A 83 7.72 -1.80 -3.27
CA PHE A 83 6.67 -1.92 -4.28
C PHE A 83 5.29 -2.07 -3.63
N GLY A 84 5.17 -3.00 -2.68
CA GLY A 84 3.93 -3.23 -1.94
C GLY A 84 3.50 -2.01 -1.12
N THR A 85 4.45 -1.33 -0.47
CA THR A 85 4.17 -0.09 0.27
C THR A 85 3.55 0.98 -0.61
N VAL A 86 4.18 1.27 -1.75
CA VAL A 86 3.70 2.31 -2.68
C VAL A 86 2.37 1.88 -3.28
N ALA A 87 2.28 0.65 -3.80
CA ALA A 87 1.07 0.18 -4.47
C ALA A 87 -0.15 0.17 -3.53
N PHE A 88 -0.07 -0.50 -2.38
CA PHE A 88 -1.22 -0.65 -1.50
C PHE A 88 -1.61 0.66 -0.82
N THR A 89 -0.64 1.45 -0.35
CA THR A 89 -0.95 2.75 0.28
C THR A 89 -1.60 3.71 -0.72
N SER A 90 -1.05 3.82 -1.93
CA SER A 90 -1.58 4.71 -2.96
C SER A 90 -2.97 4.29 -3.42
N TYR A 91 -3.21 3.00 -3.74
CA TYR A 91 -4.55 2.55 -4.12
C TYR A 91 -5.56 2.63 -2.97
N GLY A 92 -5.11 2.50 -1.72
CA GLY A 92 -5.94 2.79 -0.56
C GLY A 92 -6.40 4.24 -0.52
N CYS A 93 -5.48 5.18 -0.74
CA CYS A 93 -5.80 6.60 -0.87
C CYS A 93 -6.68 6.91 -2.10
N PHE A 94 -6.49 6.21 -3.22
CA PHE A 94 -7.38 6.29 -4.39
C PHE A 94 -8.83 5.97 -4.01
N TRP A 95 -9.06 4.89 -3.27
CA TRP A 95 -10.42 4.51 -2.87
C TRP A 95 -11.05 5.53 -1.93
N LEU A 96 -10.29 6.02 -0.94
CA LEU A 96 -10.79 7.06 -0.02
C LEU A 96 -11.10 8.37 -0.75
N SER A 97 -10.22 8.80 -1.65
CA SER A 97 -10.43 10.03 -2.42
C SER A 97 -11.56 9.90 -3.44
N LEU A 98 -11.73 8.74 -4.09
CA LEU A 98 -12.87 8.47 -4.97
C LEU A 98 -14.20 8.53 -4.21
N VAL A 99 -14.26 7.96 -3.00
CA VAL A 99 -15.44 8.09 -2.13
C VAL A 99 -15.67 9.55 -1.75
N GLY A 100 -14.61 10.30 -1.39
CA GLY A 100 -14.70 11.73 -1.09
C GLY A 100 -15.28 12.54 -2.25
N LEU A 101 -14.81 12.32 -3.48
CA LEU A 101 -15.31 12.97 -4.70
C LEU A 101 -16.81 12.71 -4.93
N ILE A 102 -17.33 11.56 -4.48
CA ILE A 102 -18.75 11.20 -4.62
C ILE A 102 -19.60 11.74 -3.47
N VAL A 103 -19.07 11.74 -2.25
CA VAL A 103 -19.85 11.99 -1.02
C VAL A 103 -19.82 13.46 -0.60
N LEU A 104 -18.69 14.15 -0.71
CA LEU A 104 -18.57 15.55 -0.29
C LEU A 104 -19.59 16.48 -0.98
N PRO A 105 -19.86 16.34 -2.29
CA PRO A 105 -20.89 17.16 -2.94
C PRO A 105 -22.30 16.86 -2.43
N LYS A 106 -22.59 15.59 -2.11
CA LYS A 106 -23.90 15.17 -1.57
C LYS A 106 -24.13 15.67 -0.14
N MET A 107 -23.07 15.98 0.58
CA MET A 107 -23.13 16.58 1.91
C MET A 107 -23.14 18.12 1.88
N GLY A 108 -23.04 18.74 0.71
CA GLY A 108 -22.91 20.19 0.57
C GLY A 108 -21.56 20.75 1.07
N LEU A 109 -20.53 19.90 1.17
CA LEU A 109 -19.20 20.29 1.66
C LEU A 109 -18.22 20.69 0.54
N ALA A 110 -18.53 20.33 -0.70
CA ALA A 110 -17.72 20.66 -1.88
C ALA A 110 -18.62 20.70 -3.13
N GLU A 111 -18.12 21.26 -4.23
CA GLU A 111 -18.80 21.16 -5.52
C GLU A 111 -18.53 19.80 -6.18
N ALA A 112 -19.47 19.33 -7.00
CA ALA A 112 -19.24 18.11 -7.78
C ALA A 112 -18.12 18.37 -8.81
N PRO A 113 -17.17 17.44 -8.97
CA PRO A 113 -16.07 17.63 -9.89
C PRO A 113 -16.59 17.70 -11.33
N GLU A 114 -16.07 18.66 -12.10
CA GLU A 114 -16.34 18.74 -13.53
C GLU A 114 -15.90 17.45 -14.24
N ASN A 115 -16.56 17.13 -15.36
CA ASN A 115 -16.22 15.94 -16.16
C ASN A 115 -14.74 15.94 -16.57
N ALA A 116 -14.19 17.08 -16.98
CA ALA A 116 -12.78 17.21 -17.34
C ALA A 116 -11.84 16.93 -16.16
N ALA A 117 -12.20 17.40 -14.95
CA ALA A 117 -11.43 17.15 -13.73
C ALA A 117 -11.45 15.67 -13.33
N MET A 118 -12.60 14.99 -13.45
CA MET A 118 -12.70 13.55 -13.19
C MET A 118 -11.89 12.73 -14.20
N VAL A 119 -11.89 13.12 -15.47
CA VAL A 119 -11.05 12.48 -16.50
C VAL A 119 -9.57 12.64 -16.15
N ALA A 120 -9.12 13.85 -15.84
CA ALA A 120 -7.73 14.10 -15.44
C ALA A 120 -7.32 13.28 -14.21
N TYR A 121 -8.19 13.21 -13.19
CA TYR A 121 -7.99 12.38 -12.00
C TYR A 121 -7.76 10.91 -12.36
N LEU A 122 -8.65 10.29 -13.15
CA LEU A 122 -8.51 8.88 -13.53
C LEU A 122 -7.33 8.63 -14.46
N VAL A 123 -7.01 9.55 -15.36
CA VAL A 123 -5.82 9.45 -16.24
C VAL A 123 -4.54 9.44 -15.44
N MET A 124 -4.40 10.31 -14.43
CA MET A 124 -3.22 10.33 -13.56
C MET A 124 -3.07 9.02 -12.78
N TRP A 125 -4.17 8.45 -12.28
CA TRP A 125 -4.14 7.11 -11.69
C TRP A 125 -3.76 6.03 -12.68
N GLY A 126 -4.22 6.11 -13.93
CA GLY A 126 -3.82 5.21 -15.01
C GLY A 126 -2.31 5.27 -15.32
N ILE A 127 -1.74 6.47 -15.36
CA ILE A 127 -0.28 6.66 -15.53
C ILE A 127 0.47 6.06 -14.36
N PHE A 128 0.02 6.30 -13.12
CA PHE A 128 0.59 5.70 -11.93
C PHE A 128 0.56 4.16 -12.00
N THR A 129 -0.57 3.58 -12.41
CA THR A 129 -0.71 2.13 -12.62
C THR A 129 0.25 1.61 -13.68
N LEU A 130 0.45 2.34 -14.79
CA LEU A 130 1.39 1.96 -15.83
C LEU A 130 2.84 1.93 -15.33
N VAL A 131 3.24 2.92 -14.51
CA VAL A 131 4.56 2.95 -13.87
C VAL A 131 4.74 1.73 -12.95
N LEU A 132 3.74 1.42 -12.12
CA LEU A 132 3.78 0.23 -11.28
C LEU A 132 3.85 -1.06 -12.11
N PHE A 133 3.12 -1.14 -13.22
CA PHE A 133 3.16 -2.28 -14.14
C PHE A 133 4.58 -2.52 -14.66
N ILE A 134 5.27 -1.48 -15.12
CA ILE A 134 6.68 -1.60 -15.55
C ILE A 134 7.55 -2.07 -14.37
N GLY A 135 7.35 -1.51 -13.18
CA GLY A 135 8.06 -1.93 -11.95
C GLY A 135 7.93 -3.43 -11.64
N THR A 136 6.77 -4.04 -11.92
CA THR A 136 6.58 -5.49 -11.70
C THR A 136 7.43 -6.38 -12.62
N GLN A 137 7.84 -5.87 -13.78
CA GLN A 137 8.63 -6.64 -14.75
C GLN A 137 10.13 -6.55 -14.45
N ILE A 138 10.60 -5.41 -13.95
CA ILE A 138 12.02 -5.18 -13.63
C ILE A 138 12.47 -6.05 -12.43
N GLY A 139 11.59 -6.29 -11.46
CA GLY A 139 11.88 -7.15 -10.31
C GLY A 139 12.02 -8.65 -10.63
N ARG A 140 11.92 -9.05 -11.90
CA ARG A 140 12.04 -10.45 -12.37
C ARG A 140 13.33 -10.73 -13.16
N ALA A 141 14.18 -9.73 -13.40
CA ALA A 141 15.43 -9.86 -14.15
C ALA A 141 16.64 -10.12 -13.23
#